data_AF-A0A948V6Z4-F1
#
_entry.id   AF-A0A948V6Z4-F1
#
_cell.length_a   1.000
_cell.length_b   1.000
_cell.length_c   1.000
_cell.angle_alpha   90.00
_cell.angle_beta   90.00
_cell.angle_gamma   90.00
#
_symmetry.space_group_name_H-M   'P 1'
#
loop_
_entity.id
_entity.type
_entity.pdbx_description
1 polymer ?
#
loop_
_entity_poly.entity_id
_entity_poly.type
_entity_poly.pdbx_seq_one_letter_code
_entity_poly.pdbx_strand_id
1 'polypeptide(L)'
;MAITNYERAGKALELLKSGLGPFVQREFTNVYKDRAETEANRFIGDDRLNANKPMEQWDAGVLLRLMWESWNNVFRLTLGHTERNLVSELREHRNKWAHQQTFSGDDTYRALDSAARLLAAVSAPQADEIEKMKMELLRLRFDEQVRGEKRKTAGTAIESTAADHLKPWREVVTPHRDVASGRYQHAEFAADLWQVHLGEGTDEYRDPVEFFRRTYLTESLKGMLVGAVHRLAGQGGDPVVQLQTNFGGGKTHSMLALYHLFSGIAPTELSDIDAVMQEAGASKVPPVRRVVLVGNKISPGNPSTKPDGTVVRTLWGELAWQLGGKKAFARIQADDEKATSPGDVLRELFTEYGPCLILIDEWVA
;
A
#
# COMPACT_ATOMS: atom_id res chain seq x y z
N MET A 1 -5.32 -12.11 -5.41
CA MET A 1 -6.61 -11.43 -5.61
C MET A 1 -7.16 -11.07 -4.24
N ALA A 2 -7.78 -9.90 -4.07
CA ALA A 2 -8.41 -9.53 -2.81
C ALA A 2 -9.68 -10.37 -2.60
N ILE A 3 -9.81 -11.01 -1.42
CA ILE A 3 -11.00 -11.79 -1.06
C ILE A 3 -12.23 -10.88 -1.00
N THR A 4 -13.34 -11.32 -1.57
CA THR A 4 -14.62 -10.62 -1.61
C THR A 4 -15.39 -10.77 -0.30
N ASN A 5 -16.39 -9.91 -0.06
CA ASN A 5 -17.29 -10.03 1.10
C ASN A 5 -18.04 -11.37 1.14
N TYR A 6 -18.49 -11.83 -0.03
CA TYR A 6 -19.15 -13.12 -0.18
C TYR A 6 -18.23 -14.29 0.19
N GLU A 7 -16.97 -14.26 -0.25
CA GLU A 7 -15.97 -15.28 0.09
C GLU A 7 -15.59 -15.23 1.58
N ARG A 8 -15.48 -14.05 2.19
CA ARG A 8 -15.26 -13.91 3.65
C ARG A 8 -16.40 -14.55 4.45
N ALA A 9 -17.65 -14.28 4.07
CA ALA A 9 -18.82 -14.89 4.70
C ALA A 9 -18.81 -16.43 4.54
N GLY A 10 -18.46 -16.94 3.36
CA GLY A 10 -18.31 -18.38 3.12
C GLY A 10 -17.22 -19.00 4.01
N LYS A 11 -16.06 -18.36 4.12
CA LYS A 11 -14.97 -18.82 5.00
C LYS A 11 -15.39 -18.84 6.48
N ALA A 12 -16.18 -17.86 6.92
CA ALA A 12 -16.73 -17.85 8.28
C ALA A 12 -17.67 -19.04 8.55
N LEU A 13 -18.47 -19.45 7.56
CA LEU A 13 -19.34 -20.63 7.65
C LEU A 13 -18.54 -21.94 7.75
N GLU A 14 -17.42 -22.06 7.03
CA GLU A 14 -16.53 -23.23 7.14
C GLU A 14 -15.85 -23.32 8.52
N LEU A 15 -15.45 -22.18 9.08
CA LEU A 15 -14.90 -22.11 10.43
C LEU A 15 -15.97 -22.39 11.49
N LEU A 16 -17.20 -21.93 11.28
CA LEU A 16 -18.35 -22.26 12.14
C LEU A 16 -18.63 -23.75 12.14
N LYS A 17 -18.64 -24.38 10.96
CA LYS A 17 -18.76 -25.84 10.85
C LYS A 17 -17.69 -26.54 11.69
N SER A 18 -16.43 -26.15 11.49
CA SER A 18 -15.27 -26.79 12.13
C SER A 18 -15.26 -26.60 13.65
N GLY A 19 -15.74 -25.46 14.15
CA GLY A 19 -15.78 -25.17 15.59
C GLY A 19 -17.04 -25.67 16.30
N LEU A 20 -18.20 -25.65 15.65
CA LEU A 20 -19.47 -26.08 16.25
C LEU A 20 -19.65 -27.60 16.22
N GLY A 21 -19.17 -28.29 15.19
CA GLY A 21 -19.37 -29.74 15.03
C GLY A 21 -19.02 -30.55 16.29
N PRO A 22 -17.79 -30.46 16.82
CA PRO A 22 -17.38 -31.19 18.02
C PRO A 22 -18.19 -30.81 19.28
N PHE A 23 -18.53 -29.53 19.42
CA PHE A 23 -19.34 -29.05 20.53
C PHE A 23 -20.75 -29.64 20.49
N VAL A 24 -21.41 -29.55 19.33
CA VAL A 24 -22.77 -30.08 19.12
C VAL A 24 -22.81 -31.58 19.39
N GLN A 25 -21.86 -32.35 18.86
CA GLN A 25 -21.77 -33.79 19.09
C GLN A 25 -21.61 -34.13 20.58
N ARG A 26 -20.74 -33.39 21.29
CA ARG A 26 -20.55 -33.55 22.73
C ARG A 26 -21.83 -33.28 23.52
N GLU A 27 -22.50 -32.16 23.27
CA GLU A 27 -23.73 -31.79 24.01
C GLU A 27 -24.87 -32.79 23.75
N PHE A 28 -25.05 -33.25 22.50
CA PHE A 28 -26.01 -34.30 22.18
C PHE A 28 -25.70 -35.63 22.86
N THR A 29 -24.42 -36.02 22.88
CA THR A 29 -23.97 -37.24 23.56
C THR A 29 -24.21 -37.16 25.06
N ASN A 30 -24.00 -35.99 25.68
CA ASN A 30 -24.26 -35.79 27.11
C ASN A 30 -25.74 -35.95 27.48
N VAL A 31 -26.66 -35.45 26.64
CA VAL A 31 -28.10 -35.49 26.92
C VAL A 31 -28.73 -36.84 26.54
N TYR A 32 -28.41 -37.36 25.36
CA TYR A 32 -29.09 -38.52 24.78
C TYR A 32 -28.29 -39.83 24.84
N LYS A 33 -27.01 -39.77 25.22
CA LYS A 33 -26.10 -40.93 25.33
C LYS A 33 -26.09 -41.75 24.03
N ASP A 34 -26.35 -43.05 24.11
CA ASP A 34 -26.37 -43.98 22.97
C ASP A 34 -27.41 -43.62 21.89
N ARG A 35 -28.37 -42.73 22.19
CA ARG A 35 -29.38 -42.26 21.22
C ARG A 35 -29.00 -40.95 20.53
N ALA A 36 -27.83 -40.37 20.80
CA ALA A 36 -27.43 -39.06 20.29
C ALA A 36 -27.50 -38.97 18.76
N GLU A 37 -26.94 -39.94 18.04
CA GLU A 37 -26.99 -39.97 16.58
C GLU A 37 -28.43 -40.12 16.05
N THR A 38 -29.20 -41.04 16.63
CA THR A 38 -30.60 -41.28 16.24
C THR A 38 -31.47 -40.03 16.43
N GLU A 39 -31.30 -39.31 17.54
CA GLU A 39 -32.05 -38.09 17.83
C GLU A 39 -31.60 -36.93 16.92
N ALA A 40 -30.29 -36.78 16.67
CA ALA A 40 -29.79 -35.73 15.79
C ALA A 40 -30.18 -35.96 14.32
N ASN A 41 -30.18 -37.21 13.85
CA ASN A 41 -30.54 -37.57 12.47
C ASN A 41 -32.00 -37.21 12.13
N ARG A 42 -32.89 -37.09 13.12
CA ARG A 42 -34.27 -36.63 12.89
C ARG A 42 -34.35 -35.20 12.34
N PHE A 43 -33.31 -34.40 12.58
CA PHE A 43 -33.24 -33.00 12.16
C PHE A 43 -32.63 -32.80 10.77
N ILE A 44 -32.02 -33.85 10.19
CA ILE A 44 -31.46 -33.83 8.82
C ILE A 44 -32.58 -33.93 7.76
N GLY A 45 -33.70 -34.58 8.08
CA GLY A 45 -34.79 -34.79 7.11
C GLY A 45 -34.32 -35.53 5.86
N ASP A 46 -34.66 -35.03 4.67
CA ASP A 46 -34.27 -35.59 3.35
C ASP A 46 -32.87 -35.14 2.86
N ASP A 47 -32.06 -34.49 3.69
CA ASP A 47 -30.74 -33.98 3.28
C ASP A 47 -29.71 -35.12 3.11
N ARG A 48 -29.67 -35.65 1.89
CA ARG A 48 -28.79 -36.73 1.44
C ARG A 48 -27.29 -36.42 1.57
N LEU A 49 -26.89 -35.14 1.63
CA LEU A 49 -25.47 -34.76 1.68
C LEU A 49 -24.84 -34.95 3.06
N ASN A 50 -25.66 -34.91 4.11
CA ASN A 50 -25.22 -35.05 5.51
C ASN A 50 -25.61 -36.40 6.13
N ALA A 51 -26.59 -37.11 5.54
CA ALA A 51 -27.11 -38.38 6.06
C ALA A 51 -26.06 -39.49 6.30
N ASN A 52 -24.93 -39.47 5.57
CA ASN A 52 -23.86 -40.47 5.68
C ASN A 52 -22.60 -39.94 6.39
N LYS A 53 -22.65 -38.75 7.01
CA LYS A 53 -21.50 -38.12 7.67
C LYS A 53 -21.70 -38.06 9.18
N PRO A 54 -20.64 -38.19 9.99
CA PRO A 54 -20.72 -37.94 11.42
C PRO A 54 -21.12 -36.49 11.69
N MET A 55 -21.80 -36.25 12.82
CA MET A 55 -22.36 -34.95 13.19
C MET A 55 -21.33 -33.81 13.17
N GLU A 56 -20.11 -34.10 13.62
CA GLU A 56 -18.96 -33.21 13.54
C GLU A 56 -18.66 -32.65 12.14
N GLN A 57 -19.08 -33.34 11.08
CA GLN A 57 -18.78 -32.99 9.69
C GLN A 57 -19.96 -32.37 8.93
N TRP A 58 -21.10 -32.17 9.59
CA TRP A 58 -22.27 -31.54 8.98
C TRP A 58 -22.00 -30.09 8.62
N ASP A 59 -22.67 -29.57 7.59
CA ASP A 59 -22.50 -28.16 7.22
C ASP A 59 -23.04 -27.22 8.30
N ALA A 60 -22.52 -25.99 8.31
CA ALA A 60 -22.90 -24.98 9.29
C ALA A 60 -24.41 -24.71 9.30
N GLY A 61 -25.11 -24.83 8.18
CA GLY A 61 -26.57 -24.64 8.12
C GLY A 61 -27.33 -25.68 8.92
N VAL A 62 -26.97 -26.96 8.77
CA VAL A 62 -27.59 -28.06 9.51
C VAL A 62 -27.24 -27.96 10.99
N LEU A 63 -25.98 -27.68 11.34
CA LEU A 63 -25.57 -27.49 12.74
C LEU A 63 -26.33 -26.34 13.41
N LEU A 64 -26.42 -25.17 12.77
CA LEU A 64 -27.16 -24.02 13.31
C LEU A 64 -28.66 -24.30 13.44
N ARG A 65 -29.25 -25.05 12.50
CA ARG A 65 -30.66 -25.48 12.57
C ARG A 65 -30.88 -26.44 13.74
N LEU A 66 -30.02 -27.45 13.90
CA LEU A 66 -30.07 -28.40 15.00
C LEU A 66 -29.96 -27.68 16.35
N MET A 67 -29.01 -26.74 16.46
CA MET A 67 -28.86 -25.88 17.64
C MET A 67 -30.13 -25.09 17.97
N TRP A 68 -30.76 -24.52 16.95
CA TRP A 68 -31.98 -23.75 17.11
C TRP A 68 -33.17 -24.61 17.57
N GLU A 69 -33.42 -25.72 16.90
CA GLU A 69 -34.60 -26.57 17.14
C GLU A 69 -34.46 -27.36 18.45
N SER A 70 -33.23 -27.75 18.82
CA SER A 70 -32.94 -28.47 20.07
C SER A 70 -32.50 -27.57 21.22
N TRP A 71 -32.68 -26.23 21.09
CA TRP A 71 -32.15 -25.27 22.05
C TRP A 71 -32.56 -25.55 23.49
N ASN A 72 -33.87 -25.69 23.74
CA ASN A 72 -34.40 -25.85 25.10
C ASN A 72 -33.99 -27.17 25.76
N ASN A 73 -33.76 -28.20 24.96
CA ASN A 73 -33.51 -29.57 25.46
C ASN A 73 -32.02 -29.87 25.60
N VAL A 74 -31.16 -29.23 24.79
CA VAL A 74 -29.73 -29.52 24.72
C VAL A 74 -28.91 -28.28 25.08
N PHE A 75 -29.00 -27.23 24.28
CA PHE A 75 -28.02 -26.12 24.34
C PHE A 75 -28.28 -25.10 25.45
N ARG A 76 -29.51 -24.98 25.96
CA ARG A 76 -29.84 -24.11 27.10
C ARG A 76 -29.13 -24.53 28.39
N LEU A 77 -28.64 -25.76 28.47
CA LEU A 77 -27.90 -26.27 29.63
C LEU A 77 -26.50 -25.66 29.74
N THR A 78 -25.92 -25.24 28.62
CA THR A 78 -24.53 -24.74 28.53
C THR A 78 -24.43 -23.32 27.98
N LEU A 79 -25.39 -22.87 27.16
CA LEU A 79 -25.42 -21.55 26.52
C LEU A 79 -26.66 -20.74 26.94
N GLY A 80 -26.53 -19.41 26.90
CA GLY A 80 -27.56 -18.46 27.32
C GLY A 80 -28.43 -17.91 26.20
N HIS A 81 -29.34 -17.00 26.56
CA HIS A 81 -30.22 -16.33 25.58
C HIS A 81 -29.46 -15.52 24.54
N THR A 82 -28.29 -14.98 24.89
CA THR A 82 -27.43 -14.23 23.97
C THR A 82 -26.95 -15.11 22.82
N GLU A 83 -26.44 -16.30 23.12
CA GLU A 83 -25.93 -17.24 22.12
C GLU A 83 -27.05 -17.78 21.24
N ARG A 84 -28.25 -17.95 21.80
CA ARG A 84 -29.45 -18.31 21.01
C ARG A 84 -29.73 -17.28 19.92
N ASN A 85 -29.61 -16.00 20.25
CA ASN A 85 -29.79 -14.92 19.28
C ASN A 85 -28.72 -14.95 18.20
N LEU A 86 -27.45 -15.22 18.56
CA LEU A 86 -26.37 -15.40 17.60
C LEU A 86 -26.63 -16.56 16.64
N VAL A 87 -27.12 -17.70 17.15
CA VAL A 87 -27.53 -18.84 16.30
C VAL A 87 -28.63 -18.42 15.32
N SER A 88 -29.65 -17.68 15.77
CA SER A 88 -30.70 -17.18 14.89
C SER A 88 -30.14 -16.30 13.77
N GLU A 89 -29.29 -15.34 14.12
CA GLU A 89 -28.71 -14.40 13.19
C GLU A 89 -27.78 -15.09 12.17
N LEU A 90 -26.96 -16.04 12.62
CA LEU A 90 -26.07 -16.82 11.74
C LEU A 90 -26.86 -17.72 10.78
N ARG A 91 -28.05 -18.19 11.15
CA ARG A 91 -28.95 -18.89 10.22
C ARG A 91 -29.39 -17.96 9.09
N GLU A 92 -29.73 -16.72 9.39
CA GLU A 92 -30.07 -15.73 8.36
C GLU A 92 -28.90 -15.44 7.44
N HIS A 93 -27.70 -15.20 8.01
CA HIS A 93 -26.48 -14.98 7.21
C HIS A 93 -26.15 -16.18 6.32
N ARG A 94 -26.22 -17.40 6.84
CA ARG A 94 -26.03 -18.63 6.06
C ARG A 94 -27.05 -18.73 4.93
N ASN A 95 -28.32 -18.42 5.20
CA ASN A 95 -29.37 -18.48 4.18
C ASN A 95 -29.12 -17.48 3.04
N LYS A 96 -28.77 -16.23 3.37
CA LYS A 96 -28.38 -15.21 2.38
C LYS A 96 -27.19 -15.68 1.54
N TRP A 97 -26.18 -16.26 2.17
CA TRP A 97 -24.99 -16.80 1.49
C TRP A 97 -25.33 -17.96 0.53
N ALA A 98 -26.15 -18.92 0.97
CA ALA A 98 -26.57 -20.06 0.16
C ALA A 98 -27.39 -19.63 -1.08
N HIS A 99 -28.17 -18.54 -0.96
CA HIS A 99 -28.90 -17.93 -2.07
C HIS A 99 -28.07 -16.96 -2.92
N GLN A 100 -26.74 -16.91 -2.73
CA GLN A 100 -25.82 -16.05 -3.49
C GLN A 100 -26.19 -14.55 -3.43
N GLN A 101 -26.78 -14.11 -2.32
CA GLN A 101 -27.11 -12.71 -2.13
C GLN A 101 -25.85 -11.87 -1.91
N THR A 102 -25.92 -10.59 -2.27
CA THR A 102 -24.82 -9.64 -2.07
C THR A 102 -24.63 -9.30 -0.59
N PHE A 103 -23.38 -9.31 -0.12
CA PHE A 103 -23.00 -8.90 1.23
C PHE A 103 -22.35 -7.52 1.24
N SER A 104 -22.91 -6.59 2.00
CA SER A 104 -22.23 -5.34 2.31
C SER A 104 -21.06 -5.55 3.27
N GLY A 105 -20.20 -4.53 3.44
CA GLY A 105 -19.13 -4.58 4.44
C GLY A 105 -19.67 -4.68 5.87
N ASP A 106 -20.81 -4.05 6.16
CA ASP A 106 -21.48 -4.12 7.46
C ASP A 106 -22.08 -5.50 7.71
N ASP A 107 -22.75 -6.08 6.72
CA ASP A 107 -23.31 -7.44 6.82
C ASP A 107 -22.20 -8.47 7.03
N THR A 108 -21.09 -8.33 6.29
CA THR A 108 -19.93 -9.23 6.41
C THR A 108 -19.29 -9.11 7.79
N TYR A 109 -19.09 -7.88 8.27
CA TYR A 109 -18.56 -7.64 9.61
C TYR A 109 -19.46 -8.24 10.68
N ARG A 110 -20.79 -8.03 10.56
CA ARG A 110 -21.75 -8.54 11.53
C ARG A 110 -21.80 -10.06 11.53
N ALA A 111 -21.75 -10.70 10.36
CA ALA A 111 -21.67 -12.16 10.25
C ALA A 111 -20.40 -12.72 10.91
N LEU A 112 -19.24 -12.07 10.70
CA LEU A 112 -17.97 -12.44 11.34
C LEU A 112 -18.02 -12.25 12.86
N ASP A 113 -18.54 -11.12 13.36
CA ASP A 113 -18.65 -10.84 14.79
C ASP A 113 -19.56 -11.85 15.50
N SER A 114 -20.74 -12.13 14.92
CA SER A 114 -21.68 -13.12 15.46
C SER A 114 -21.08 -14.53 15.47
N ALA A 115 -20.33 -14.90 14.43
CA ALA A 115 -19.64 -16.18 14.35
C ALA A 115 -18.53 -16.31 15.39
N ALA A 116 -17.68 -15.29 15.52
CA ALA A 116 -16.59 -15.27 16.49
C ALA A 116 -17.10 -15.39 17.94
N ARG A 117 -18.16 -14.63 18.29
CA ARG A 117 -18.77 -14.68 19.63
C ARG A 117 -19.37 -16.04 19.96
N LEU A 118 -20.07 -16.66 18.99
CA LEU A 118 -20.64 -17.98 19.20
C LEU A 118 -19.54 -19.04 19.37
N LEU A 119 -18.49 -18.99 18.54
CA LEU A 119 -17.35 -19.89 18.65
C LEU A 119 -16.58 -19.71 19.96
N ALA A 120 -16.40 -18.46 20.41
CA ALA A 120 -15.78 -18.15 21.70
C ALA A 120 -16.62 -18.71 22.87
N ALA A 121 -17.95 -18.58 22.81
CA ALA A 121 -18.85 -19.11 23.83
C ALA A 121 -18.75 -20.65 23.99
N VAL A 122 -18.40 -21.36 22.92
CA VAL A 122 -18.17 -22.82 22.95
C VAL A 122 -16.68 -23.19 23.10
N SER A 123 -15.80 -22.20 23.34
CA SER A 123 -14.34 -22.37 23.45
C SER A 123 -13.68 -23.01 22.21
N ALA A 124 -14.20 -22.72 21.02
CA ALA A 124 -13.66 -23.21 19.76
C ALA A 124 -12.49 -22.32 19.28
N PRO A 125 -11.31 -22.88 18.97
CA PRO A 125 -10.13 -22.10 18.57
C PRO A 125 -10.30 -21.36 17.23
N GLN A 126 -11.26 -21.77 16.40
CA GLN A 126 -11.62 -21.09 15.17
C GLN A 126 -12.12 -19.66 15.39
N ALA A 127 -12.55 -19.32 16.62
CA ALA A 127 -12.90 -17.95 17.00
C ALA A 127 -11.75 -16.96 16.68
N ASP A 128 -10.50 -17.35 16.96
CA ASP A 128 -9.32 -16.48 16.74
C ASP A 128 -9.08 -16.18 15.27
N GLU A 129 -9.35 -17.15 14.38
CA GLU A 129 -9.22 -16.94 12.94
C GLU A 129 -10.32 -16.01 12.42
N ILE A 130 -11.55 -16.13 12.93
CA ILE A 130 -12.63 -15.20 12.59
C ILE A 130 -12.33 -13.79 13.10
N GLU A 131 -11.78 -13.65 14.31
CA GLU A 131 -11.35 -12.35 14.85
C GLU A 131 -10.28 -11.69 13.98
N LYS A 132 -9.29 -12.45 13.49
CA LYS A 132 -8.29 -11.93 12.54
C LYS A 132 -8.94 -11.41 11.25
N MET A 133 -9.84 -12.19 10.65
CA MET A 133 -10.56 -11.77 9.44
C MET A 133 -11.44 -10.53 9.68
N LYS A 134 -12.05 -10.44 10.87
CA LYS A 134 -12.85 -9.27 11.29
C LYS A 134 -11.99 -8.02 11.38
N MET A 135 -10.81 -8.11 12.00
CA MET A 135 -9.87 -6.99 12.12
C MET A 135 -9.30 -6.57 10.76
N GLU A 136 -9.00 -7.52 9.87
CA GLU A 136 -8.59 -7.22 8.50
C GLU A 136 -9.68 -6.47 7.71
N LEU A 137 -10.94 -6.89 7.83
CA LEU A 137 -12.07 -6.22 7.20
C LEU A 137 -12.26 -4.79 7.73
N LEU A 138 -12.16 -4.60 9.04
CA LEU A 138 -12.22 -3.27 9.65
C LEU A 138 -11.10 -2.37 9.14
N ARG A 139 -9.86 -2.88 9.09
CA ARG A 139 -8.71 -2.12 8.57
C ARG A 139 -8.94 -1.66 7.14
N LEU A 140 -9.40 -2.55 6.27
CA LEU A 140 -9.73 -2.22 4.88
C LEU A 140 -10.81 -1.14 4.79
N ARG A 141 -11.86 -1.22 5.62
CA ARG A 141 -12.92 -0.21 5.66
C ARG A 141 -12.45 1.13 6.19
N PHE A 142 -11.61 1.14 7.23
CA PHE A 142 -11.01 2.37 7.73
C PHE A 142 -10.09 3.01 6.68
N ASP A 143 -9.29 2.22 5.97
CA ASP A 143 -8.46 2.72 4.87
C ASP A 143 -9.33 3.30 3.73
N GLU A 144 -10.44 2.64 3.38
CA GLU A 144 -11.42 3.14 2.41
C GLU A 144 -12.13 4.40 2.90
N GLN A 145 -12.52 4.47 4.17
CA GLN A 145 -13.17 5.63 4.77
C GLN A 145 -12.19 6.81 4.85
N VAL A 146 -10.95 6.60 5.26
CA VAL A 146 -9.90 7.64 5.26
C VAL A 146 -9.64 8.11 3.84
N ARG A 147 -9.62 7.22 2.84
CA ARG A 147 -9.53 7.61 1.42
C ARG A 147 -10.77 8.38 0.97
N GLY A 148 -11.96 7.98 1.42
CA GLY A 148 -13.24 8.62 1.12
C GLY A 148 -13.37 10.01 1.76
N GLU A 149 -12.94 10.16 3.01
CA GLU A 149 -12.84 11.43 3.73
C GLU A 149 -11.79 12.32 3.10
N LYS A 150 -10.59 11.82 2.79
CA LYS A 150 -9.60 12.59 2.02
C LYS A 150 -10.15 13.03 0.66
N ARG A 151 -10.93 12.18 -0.02
CA ARG A 151 -11.65 12.54 -1.26
C ARG A 151 -12.78 13.55 -1.02
N LYS A 152 -13.48 13.51 0.12
CA LYS A 152 -14.54 14.47 0.48
C LYS A 152 -14.00 15.81 0.94
N THR A 153 -12.90 15.83 1.70
CA THR A 153 -12.17 17.05 2.09
C THR A 153 -11.52 17.69 0.87
N ALA A 154 -10.99 16.89 -0.06
CA ALA A 154 -10.63 17.35 -1.39
C ALA A 154 -11.88 17.74 -2.23
N GLY A 155 -13.01 17.08 -2.02
CA GLY A 155 -14.29 17.28 -2.71
C GLY A 155 -15.05 18.54 -2.26
N THR A 156 -14.83 19.04 -1.06
CA THR A 156 -15.31 20.37 -0.63
C THR A 156 -14.57 21.52 -1.35
N ALA A 157 -13.45 21.23 -2.02
CA ALA A 157 -12.84 22.16 -2.98
C ALA A 157 -13.34 21.94 -4.43
N ILE A 158 -14.22 20.95 -4.67
CA ILE A 158 -14.79 20.60 -5.99
C ILE A 158 -16.31 20.41 -5.87
N GLU A 159 -17.02 21.34 -5.22
CA GLU A 159 -18.31 21.76 -5.78
C GLU A 159 -18.02 22.93 -6.71
N SER A 160 -17.39 22.64 -7.85
CA SER A 160 -17.45 23.56 -8.95
C SER A 160 -18.89 23.57 -9.43
N THR A 161 -19.49 24.74 -9.44
CA THR A 161 -20.59 25.11 -10.35
C THR A 161 -20.12 25.00 -11.82
N ALA A 162 -19.75 23.80 -12.26
CA ALA A 162 -19.40 23.48 -13.65
C ALA A 162 -20.18 22.22 -14.04
N ALA A 163 -21.46 22.40 -14.40
CA ALA A 163 -21.95 22.48 -15.77
C ALA A 163 -22.29 21.09 -16.35
N ASP A 164 -23.58 20.85 -16.62
CA ASP A 164 -24.18 19.70 -17.33
C ASP A 164 -23.65 19.48 -18.77
N HIS A 165 -22.46 20.01 -19.10
CA HIS A 165 -21.92 20.15 -20.45
C HIS A 165 -20.48 19.65 -20.60
N LEU A 166 -19.88 19.05 -19.56
CA LEU A 166 -18.54 18.49 -19.68
C LEU A 166 -18.58 17.14 -20.41
N LYS A 167 -17.93 17.09 -21.58
CA LYS A 167 -17.79 15.87 -22.37
C LYS A 167 -16.87 14.87 -21.65
N PRO A 168 -17.15 13.55 -21.73
CA PRO A 168 -16.23 12.52 -21.25
C PRO A 168 -14.81 12.74 -21.76
N TRP A 169 -13.79 12.47 -20.95
CA TRP A 169 -12.38 12.70 -21.33
C TRP A 169 -11.99 12.02 -22.66
N ARG A 170 -12.62 10.87 -22.97
CA ARG A 170 -12.42 10.13 -24.22
C ARG A 170 -12.84 10.89 -25.47
N GLU A 171 -13.70 11.90 -25.32
CA GLU A 171 -14.18 12.76 -26.41
C GLU A 171 -13.36 14.04 -26.54
N VAL A 172 -12.53 14.39 -25.55
CA VAL A 172 -11.76 15.65 -25.51
C VAL A 172 -10.25 15.45 -25.47
N VAL A 173 -9.79 14.23 -25.17
CA VAL A 173 -8.37 13.86 -25.15
C VAL A 173 -8.11 12.80 -26.19
N THR A 174 -7.13 13.06 -27.06
CA THR A 174 -6.55 12.04 -27.95
C THR A 174 -5.39 11.38 -27.21
N PRO A 175 -5.42 10.06 -26.94
CA PRO A 175 -4.30 9.36 -26.32
C PRO A 175 -3.03 9.51 -27.15
N HIS A 176 -1.87 9.49 -26.49
CA HIS A 176 -0.58 9.54 -27.17
C HIS A 176 -0.43 8.34 -28.14
N ARG A 177 0.39 8.52 -29.19
CA ARG A 177 0.42 7.63 -30.36
C ARG A 177 0.79 6.18 -30.00
N ASP A 178 1.66 5.99 -29.03
CA ASP A 178 2.05 4.70 -28.44
C ASP A 178 0.86 3.96 -27.82
N VAL A 179 0.06 4.64 -26.99
CA VAL A 179 -1.15 4.12 -26.34
C VAL A 179 -2.23 3.87 -27.38
N ALA A 180 -2.47 4.83 -28.28
CA ALA A 180 -3.48 4.73 -29.33
C ALA A 180 -3.18 3.61 -30.34
N SER A 181 -1.89 3.33 -30.60
CA SER A 181 -1.46 2.26 -31.53
C SER A 181 -1.25 0.89 -30.86
N GLY A 182 -1.41 0.79 -29.54
CA GLY A 182 -1.19 -0.44 -28.77
C GLY A 182 0.28 -0.88 -28.71
N ARG A 183 1.22 -0.01 -29.10
CA ARG A 183 2.67 -0.26 -29.08
C ARG A 183 3.33 0.36 -27.85
N TYR A 184 2.74 0.17 -26.68
CA TYR A 184 3.31 0.67 -25.43
C TYR A 184 4.24 -0.38 -24.84
N GLN A 185 5.47 0.01 -24.48
CA GLN A 185 6.36 -0.85 -23.70
C GLN A 185 6.32 -0.40 -22.24
N HIS A 186 6.03 -1.32 -21.31
CA HIS A 186 6.03 -1.01 -19.87
C HIS A 186 7.36 -0.41 -19.37
N ALA A 187 8.48 -0.75 -20.03
CA ALA A 187 9.80 -0.22 -19.71
C ALA A 187 9.96 1.28 -20.05
N GLU A 188 9.22 1.80 -21.03
CA GLU A 188 9.28 3.22 -21.44
C GLU A 188 8.62 4.17 -20.44
N PHE A 189 7.84 3.66 -19.47
CA PHE A 189 7.11 4.46 -18.47
C PHE A 189 7.68 4.39 -17.05
N ALA A 190 8.75 3.63 -16.84
CA ALA A 190 9.42 3.57 -15.56
C ALA A 190 10.48 4.68 -15.50
N ALA A 191 10.23 5.72 -14.71
CA ALA A 191 11.24 6.70 -14.38
C ALA A 191 12.46 6.00 -13.74
N ASP A 192 13.66 6.18 -14.32
CA ASP A 192 14.93 5.66 -13.80
C ASP A 192 15.89 6.84 -13.60
N LEU A 193 16.08 7.24 -12.33
CA LEU A 193 16.96 8.35 -11.96
C LEU A 193 18.42 8.10 -12.38
N TRP A 194 18.87 6.85 -12.41
CA TRP A 194 20.23 6.50 -12.80
C TRP A 194 20.46 6.70 -14.29
N GLN A 195 19.52 6.26 -15.14
CA GLN A 195 19.61 6.49 -16.60
C GLN A 195 19.67 7.98 -16.91
N VAL A 196 18.78 8.78 -16.30
CA VAL A 196 18.77 10.23 -16.49
C VAL A 196 20.07 10.87 -15.98
N HIS A 197 20.62 10.40 -14.86
CA HIS A 197 21.91 10.85 -14.35
C HIS A 197 23.07 10.59 -15.35
N LEU A 198 23.06 9.44 -16.02
CA LEU A 198 24.04 9.08 -17.06
C LEU A 198 23.80 9.77 -18.41
N GLY A 199 22.68 10.49 -18.57
CA GLY A 199 22.28 11.08 -19.85
C GLY A 199 21.70 10.06 -20.84
N GLU A 200 21.29 8.89 -20.34
CA GLU A 200 20.61 7.82 -21.04
C GLU A 200 19.08 7.93 -20.89
N GLY A 201 18.33 7.04 -21.55
CA GLY A 201 16.87 7.01 -21.49
C GLY A 201 16.19 7.88 -22.56
N THR A 202 14.86 7.98 -22.47
CA THR A 202 14.05 8.79 -23.41
C THR A 202 14.12 10.27 -23.06
N ASP A 203 13.96 11.13 -24.08
CA ASP A 203 13.97 12.58 -23.87
C ASP A 203 12.87 13.05 -22.91
N GLU A 204 11.77 12.31 -22.80
CA GLU A 204 10.67 12.61 -21.88
C GLU A 204 11.08 12.62 -20.40
N TYR A 205 12.11 11.84 -20.03
CA TYR A 205 12.68 11.85 -18.69
C TYR A 205 14.01 12.58 -18.61
N ARG A 206 14.75 12.67 -19.71
CA ARG A 206 16.11 13.24 -19.74
C ARG A 206 16.12 14.74 -19.94
N ASP A 207 15.25 15.27 -20.79
CA ASP A 207 15.18 16.69 -21.09
C ASP A 207 14.32 17.43 -20.05
N PRO A 208 14.85 18.44 -19.33
CA PRO A 208 14.10 19.15 -18.29
C PRO A 208 12.81 19.80 -18.81
N VAL A 209 12.85 20.37 -20.02
CA VAL A 209 11.71 21.09 -20.60
C VAL A 209 10.60 20.12 -20.94
N GLU A 210 10.92 19.03 -21.63
CA GLU A 210 9.96 17.97 -21.97
C GLU A 210 9.40 17.28 -20.72
N PHE A 211 10.24 17.02 -19.72
CA PHE A 211 9.83 16.43 -18.45
C PHE A 211 8.77 17.30 -17.75
N PHE A 212 9.02 18.61 -17.60
CA PHE A 212 8.06 19.51 -16.95
C PHE A 212 6.82 19.78 -17.82
N ARG A 213 6.95 19.83 -19.15
CA ARG A 213 5.81 19.94 -20.08
C ARG A 213 4.79 18.82 -19.88
N ARG A 214 5.24 17.63 -19.48
CA ARG A 214 4.39 16.45 -19.23
C ARG A 214 4.07 16.23 -17.75
N THR A 215 4.73 16.93 -16.86
CA THR A 215 4.55 16.77 -15.41
C THR A 215 3.46 17.69 -14.92
N TYR A 216 2.37 17.12 -14.43
CA TYR A 216 1.39 17.89 -13.67
C TYR A 216 1.91 18.18 -12.26
N LEU A 217 2.06 19.46 -11.91
CA LEU A 217 2.48 19.88 -10.58
C LEU A 217 1.35 19.72 -9.56
N THR A 218 1.28 18.53 -8.95
CA THR A 218 0.43 18.31 -7.78
C THR A 218 0.86 19.21 -6.62
N GLU A 219 -0.06 19.53 -5.71
CA GLU A 219 0.24 20.33 -4.50
C GLU A 219 1.42 19.77 -3.70
N SER A 220 1.48 18.43 -3.54
CA SER A 220 2.58 17.76 -2.84
C SER A 220 3.94 17.91 -3.53
N LEU A 221 3.97 17.80 -4.87
CA LEU A 221 5.20 17.98 -5.64
C LEU A 221 5.62 19.45 -5.62
N LYS A 222 4.66 20.38 -5.78
CA LYS A 222 4.90 21.81 -5.69
C LYS A 222 5.52 22.18 -4.34
N GLY A 223 4.93 21.75 -3.22
CA GLY A 223 5.45 22.02 -1.88
C GLY A 223 6.85 21.46 -1.67
N MET A 224 7.15 20.28 -2.20
CA MET A 224 8.50 19.70 -2.16
C MET A 224 9.52 20.54 -2.94
N LEU A 225 9.17 20.99 -4.15
CA LEU A 225 10.04 21.84 -4.96
C LEU A 225 10.25 23.22 -4.31
N VAL A 226 9.20 23.83 -3.73
CA VAL A 226 9.28 25.08 -2.97
C VAL A 226 10.25 24.93 -1.78
N GLY A 227 10.10 23.87 -0.99
CA GLY A 227 10.97 23.58 0.14
C GLY A 227 12.44 23.40 -0.28
N ALA A 228 12.67 22.70 -1.40
CA ALA A 228 14.02 22.54 -1.95
C ALA A 228 14.64 23.86 -2.42
N VAL A 229 13.85 24.73 -3.08
CA VAL A 229 14.31 26.07 -3.50
C VAL A 229 14.67 26.91 -2.27
N HIS A 230 13.81 26.98 -1.25
CA HIS A 230 14.12 27.71 -0.01
C HIS A 230 15.41 27.21 0.65
N ARG A 231 15.58 25.88 0.74
CA ARG A 231 16.76 25.28 1.36
C ARG A 231 18.04 25.60 0.61
N LEU A 232 18.03 25.40 -0.70
CA LEU A 232 19.21 25.59 -1.52
C LEU A 232 19.52 27.08 -1.74
N ALA A 233 18.53 27.97 -1.63
CA ALA A 233 18.71 29.42 -1.60
C ALA A 233 19.17 29.97 -0.24
N GLY A 234 19.31 29.12 0.79
CA GLY A 234 19.77 29.53 2.13
C GLY A 234 18.71 30.25 2.97
N GLN A 235 17.43 30.11 2.63
CA GLN A 235 16.30 30.79 3.28
C GLN A 235 15.61 29.95 4.37
N GLY A 236 16.12 28.76 4.67
CA GLY A 236 15.52 27.81 5.62
C GLY A 236 14.98 26.56 4.95
N GLY A 237 14.13 25.78 5.61
CA GLY A 237 13.59 24.52 5.07
C GLY A 237 14.37 23.27 5.49
N ASP A 238 13.77 22.12 5.21
CA ASP A 238 14.24 20.83 5.71
C ASP A 238 15.54 20.38 5.01
N PRO A 239 16.61 20.05 5.76
CA PRO A 239 17.89 19.63 5.17
C PRO A 239 17.88 18.17 4.69
N VAL A 240 16.96 17.35 5.20
CA VAL A 240 16.80 15.93 4.87
C VAL A 240 15.32 15.64 4.74
N VAL A 241 14.91 15.15 3.57
CA VAL A 241 13.51 14.83 3.28
C VAL A 241 13.41 13.35 2.93
N GLN A 242 12.59 12.61 3.66
CA GLN A 242 12.30 11.21 3.35
C GLN A 242 11.01 11.12 2.52
N LEU A 243 11.12 10.61 1.28
CA LEU A 243 9.96 10.39 0.41
C LEU A 243 9.22 9.11 0.83
N GLN A 244 8.23 9.27 1.71
CA GLN A 244 7.33 8.18 2.12
C GLN A 244 6.12 8.12 1.18
N THR A 245 6.25 7.37 0.08
CA THR A 245 5.08 7.01 -0.74
C THR A 245 5.02 5.51 -0.97
N ASN A 246 3.79 5.00 -1.10
CA ASN A 246 3.53 3.60 -1.43
C ASN A 246 4.09 3.26 -2.82
N PHE A 247 4.22 1.97 -3.14
CA PHE A 247 4.70 1.53 -4.44
C PHE A 247 3.92 2.18 -5.60
N GLY A 248 4.62 2.71 -6.60
CA GLY A 248 4.03 3.49 -7.69
C GLY A 248 3.62 4.93 -7.34
N GLY A 249 3.91 5.41 -6.13
CA GLY A 249 3.56 6.75 -5.64
C GLY A 249 4.48 7.87 -6.12
N GLY A 250 5.20 7.70 -7.23
CA GLY A 250 5.94 8.78 -7.89
C GLY A 250 7.26 9.23 -7.24
N LYS A 251 7.89 8.45 -6.35
CA LYS A 251 9.16 8.85 -5.68
C LYS A 251 10.25 9.23 -6.68
N THR A 252 10.53 8.34 -7.63
CA THR A 252 11.55 8.58 -8.66
C THR A 252 11.17 9.76 -9.55
N HIS A 253 9.87 9.96 -9.83
CA HIS A 253 9.39 11.15 -10.54
C HIS A 253 9.63 12.44 -9.76
N SER A 254 9.37 12.45 -8.45
CA SER A 254 9.68 13.60 -7.58
C SER A 254 11.18 13.89 -7.52
N MET A 255 12.02 12.84 -7.44
CA MET A 255 13.48 13.00 -7.48
C MET A 255 13.95 13.55 -8.83
N LEU A 256 13.37 13.11 -9.94
CA LEU A 256 13.65 13.67 -11.28
C LEU A 256 13.23 15.14 -11.37
N ALA A 257 12.08 15.52 -10.81
CA ALA A 257 11.66 16.92 -10.78
C ALA A 257 12.67 17.80 -10.02
N LEU A 258 13.18 17.34 -8.86
CA LEU A 258 14.27 18.01 -8.15
C LEU A 258 15.55 18.04 -8.98
N TYR A 259 15.93 16.90 -9.58
CA TYR A 259 17.12 16.80 -10.42
C TYR A 259 17.09 17.82 -11.57
N HIS A 260 15.95 17.97 -12.24
CA HIS A 260 15.75 18.86 -13.37
C HIS A 260 15.62 20.33 -12.99
N LEU A 261 14.93 20.64 -11.88
CA LEU A 261 14.82 22.02 -11.40
C LEU A 261 16.20 22.63 -11.09
N PHE A 262 17.14 21.81 -10.60
CA PHE A 262 18.51 22.22 -10.29
C PHE A 262 19.52 21.85 -11.41
N SER A 263 19.05 21.67 -12.65
CA SER A 263 19.90 21.30 -13.79
C SER A 263 20.71 22.46 -14.40
N GLY A 264 20.34 23.70 -14.08
CA GLY A 264 20.91 24.91 -14.66
C GLY A 264 20.07 25.51 -15.79
N ILE A 265 19.00 24.83 -16.22
CA ILE A 265 17.99 25.41 -17.11
C ILE A 265 17.24 26.54 -16.38
N ALA A 266 16.92 27.61 -17.11
CA ALA A 266 16.20 28.73 -16.53
C ALA A 266 14.79 28.28 -16.10
N PRO A 267 14.33 28.62 -14.88
CA PRO A 267 12.98 28.25 -14.43
C PRO A 267 11.86 28.70 -15.37
N THR A 268 12.06 29.81 -16.09
CA THR A 268 11.13 30.36 -17.09
C THR A 268 10.95 29.49 -18.33
N GLU A 269 11.85 28.52 -18.56
CA GLU A 269 11.73 27.54 -19.65
C GLU A 269 10.96 26.29 -19.21
N LEU A 270 10.68 26.13 -17.90
CA LEU A 270 10.07 24.95 -17.33
C LEU A 270 8.58 25.22 -17.06
N SER A 271 7.70 24.41 -17.64
CA SER A 271 6.25 24.57 -17.48
C SER A 271 5.82 24.53 -16.00
N ASP A 272 4.94 25.46 -15.62
CA ASP A 272 4.35 25.62 -14.29
C ASP A 272 5.33 25.89 -13.12
N ILE A 273 6.64 25.98 -13.37
CA ILE A 273 7.65 26.26 -12.34
C ILE A 273 7.60 27.70 -11.84
N ASP A 274 7.04 28.65 -12.60
CA ASP A 274 6.83 30.03 -12.15
C ASP A 274 6.07 30.08 -10.81
N ALA A 275 5.07 29.20 -10.63
CA ALA A 275 4.30 29.11 -9.39
C ALA A 275 5.13 28.60 -8.21
N VAL A 276 6.12 27.73 -8.46
CA VAL A 276 7.08 27.26 -7.44
C VAL A 276 8.01 28.41 -7.04
N MET A 277 8.56 29.11 -8.03
CA MET A 277 9.50 30.22 -7.80
C MET A 277 8.83 31.38 -7.06
N GLN A 278 7.60 31.73 -7.43
CA GLN A 278 6.82 32.77 -6.77
C GLN A 278 6.51 32.42 -5.31
N GLU A 279 6.05 31.19 -5.04
CA GLU A 279 5.75 30.74 -3.68
C GLU A 279 7.00 30.65 -2.82
N ALA A 280 8.12 30.22 -3.39
CA ALA A 280 9.42 30.22 -2.73
C ALA A 280 10.01 31.64 -2.54
N GLY A 281 9.40 32.68 -3.12
CA GLY A 281 9.95 34.04 -3.10
C GLY A 281 11.34 34.16 -3.75
N ALA A 282 11.66 33.26 -4.69
CA ALA A 282 12.96 33.18 -5.33
C ALA A 282 12.89 33.71 -6.77
N SER A 283 13.83 34.57 -7.15
CA SER A 283 13.95 35.06 -8.53
C SER A 283 14.84 34.20 -9.41
N LYS A 284 15.71 33.38 -8.79
CA LYS A 284 16.64 32.47 -9.46
C LYS A 284 16.86 31.23 -8.62
N VAL A 285 17.10 30.12 -9.28
CA VAL A 285 17.60 28.90 -8.64
C VAL A 285 19.13 29.02 -8.53
N PRO A 286 19.73 28.81 -7.35
CA PRO A 286 21.18 28.86 -7.20
C PRO A 286 21.85 27.71 -7.97
N PRO A 287 23.13 27.87 -8.38
CA PRO A 287 23.89 26.74 -8.91
C PRO A 287 24.07 25.69 -7.82
N VAL A 288 23.62 24.46 -8.07
CA VAL A 288 23.63 23.37 -7.10
C VAL A 288 24.37 22.18 -7.67
N ARG A 289 25.23 21.57 -6.85
CA ARG A 289 25.85 20.28 -7.21
C ARG A 289 24.86 19.16 -6.96
N ARG A 290 24.56 18.37 -7.99
CA ARG A 290 23.62 17.24 -7.90
C ARG A 290 24.41 15.95 -7.74
N VAL A 291 24.09 15.19 -6.69
CA VAL A 291 24.62 13.85 -6.42
C VAL A 291 23.48 12.86 -6.52
N VAL A 292 23.69 11.76 -7.22
CA VAL A 292 22.71 10.69 -7.41
C VAL A 292 23.30 9.37 -6.93
N LEU A 293 22.68 8.79 -5.90
CA LEU A 293 23.03 7.49 -5.34
C LEU A 293 21.85 6.54 -5.56
N VAL A 294 22.04 5.50 -6.36
CA VAL A 294 21.01 4.48 -6.60
C VAL A 294 21.52 3.12 -6.15
N GLY A 295 20.95 2.57 -5.08
CA GLY A 295 21.52 1.41 -4.38
C GLY A 295 21.53 0.12 -5.19
N ASN A 296 20.65 -0.04 -6.18
CA ASN A 296 20.66 -1.21 -7.08
C ASN A 296 21.62 -1.05 -8.29
N LYS A 297 22.24 0.12 -8.47
CA LYS A 297 23.20 0.40 -9.55
C LYS A 297 24.63 0.50 -9.05
N ILE A 298 24.83 1.07 -7.86
CA ILE A 298 26.14 1.20 -7.24
C ILE A 298 26.37 -0.03 -6.36
N SER A 299 27.36 -0.86 -6.71
CA SER A 299 27.71 -2.06 -5.95
C SER A 299 28.81 -1.75 -4.92
N PRO A 300 28.53 -1.74 -3.60
CA PRO A 300 29.54 -1.45 -2.59
C PRO A 300 30.63 -2.53 -2.46
N GLY A 301 30.40 -3.72 -3.03
CA GLY A 301 31.37 -4.83 -3.03
C GLY A 301 32.25 -4.89 -4.27
N ASN A 302 31.94 -4.15 -5.34
CA ASN A 302 32.66 -4.20 -6.61
C ASN A 302 33.13 -2.79 -6.98
N PRO A 303 34.46 -2.52 -6.90
CA PRO A 303 35.00 -1.21 -7.22
C PRO A 303 34.64 -0.76 -8.64
N SER A 304 34.24 0.51 -8.80
CA SER A 304 34.01 1.14 -10.11
C SER A 304 35.12 2.14 -10.42
N THR A 305 35.61 2.11 -11.65
CA THR A 305 36.62 3.08 -12.12
C THR A 305 35.92 4.22 -12.85
N LYS A 306 36.16 5.45 -12.38
CA LYS A 306 35.60 6.68 -12.95
C LYS A 306 36.41 7.18 -14.14
N PRO A 307 35.86 8.05 -15.00
CA PRO A 307 36.58 8.58 -16.17
C PRO A 307 37.92 9.25 -15.87
N ASP A 308 38.11 9.78 -14.66
CA ASP A 308 39.36 10.41 -14.20
C ASP A 308 40.37 9.41 -13.57
N GLY A 309 40.07 8.11 -13.66
CA GLY A 309 40.87 7.02 -13.08
C GLY A 309 40.65 6.78 -11.59
N THR A 310 39.75 7.52 -10.93
CA THR A 310 39.42 7.30 -9.52
C THR A 310 38.71 5.95 -9.35
N VAL A 311 39.18 5.12 -8.43
CA VAL A 311 38.56 3.83 -8.09
C VAL A 311 37.69 4.03 -6.85
N VAL A 312 36.37 3.97 -7.03
CA VAL A 312 35.36 4.14 -5.97
C VAL A 312 34.84 2.79 -5.53
N ARG A 313 34.79 2.55 -4.23
CA ARG A 313 34.34 1.27 -3.62
C ARG A 313 33.06 1.41 -2.80
N THR A 314 32.72 2.61 -2.33
CA THR A 314 31.64 2.85 -1.39
C THR A 314 30.68 3.93 -1.86
N LEU A 315 29.47 3.99 -1.27
CA LEU A 315 28.52 5.08 -1.52
C LEU A 315 29.08 6.45 -1.07
N TRP A 316 29.89 6.49 -0.01
CA TRP A 316 30.54 7.73 0.43
C TRP A 316 31.60 8.18 -0.58
N GLY A 317 32.39 7.23 -1.11
CA GLY A 317 33.33 7.42 -2.21
C GLY A 317 32.64 7.99 -3.45
N GLU A 318 31.50 7.41 -3.82
CA GLU A 318 30.68 7.87 -4.94
C GLU A 318 30.21 9.31 -4.73
N LEU A 319 29.65 9.58 -3.55
CA LEU A 319 29.18 10.90 -3.16
C LEU A 319 30.30 11.94 -3.24
N ALA A 320 31.48 11.66 -2.67
CA ALA A 320 32.58 12.61 -2.70
C ALA A 320 33.08 12.85 -4.12
N TRP A 321 33.19 11.79 -4.93
CA TRP A 321 33.59 11.91 -6.33
C TRP A 321 32.57 12.73 -7.14
N GLN A 322 31.27 12.53 -6.97
CA GLN A 322 30.26 13.34 -7.65
C GLN A 322 30.24 14.81 -7.16
N LEU A 323 30.55 15.07 -5.89
CA LEU A 323 30.62 16.44 -5.35
C LEU A 323 31.81 17.25 -5.89
N GLY A 324 32.99 16.64 -6.00
CA GLY A 324 34.23 17.39 -6.25
C GLY A 324 35.31 16.62 -7.01
N GLY A 325 34.94 15.54 -7.68
CA GLY A 325 35.83 14.67 -8.44
C GLY A 325 36.94 14.06 -7.58
N LYS A 326 38.06 13.75 -8.22
CA LYS A 326 39.27 13.24 -7.58
C LYS A 326 39.73 14.03 -6.35
N LYS A 327 39.56 15.37 -6.32
CA LYS A 327 40.01 16.21 -5.20
C LYS A 327 39.18 15.96 -3.94
N ALA A 328 37.86 15.87 -4.07
CA ALA A 328 36.98 15.55 -2.94
C ALA A 328 37.15 14.10 -2.50
N PHE A 329 37.23 13.16 -3.46
CA PHE A 329 37.46 11.75 -3.18
C PHE A 329 38.75 11.51 -2.38
N ALA A 330 39.85 12.20 -2.73
CA ALA A 330 41.13 12.07 -2.04
C ALA A 330 41.05 12.29 -0.52
N ARG A 331 40.09 13.07 -0.03
CA ARG A 331 39.89 13.31 1.41
C ARG A 331 39.33 12.11 2.16
N ILE A 332 38.56 11.27 1.48
CA ILE A 332 37.92 10.07 2.04
C ILE A 332 38.47 8.79 1.42
N GLN A 333 39.55 8.86 0.65
CA GLN A 333 40.10 7.73 -0.08
C GLN A 333 40.43 6.56 0.86
N ALA A 334 41.02 6.85 2.03
CA ALA A 334 41.36 5.83 3.01
C ALA A 334 40.11 5.13 3.59
N ASP A 335 39.00 5.86 3.74
CA ASP A 335 37.72 5.33 4.21
C ASP A 335 37.03 4.49 3.14
N ASP A 336 37.07 4.95 1.88
CA ASP A 336 36.57 4.20 0.73
C ASP A 336 37.34 2.88 0.53
N GLU A 337 38.67 2.92 0.62
CA GLU A 337 39.54 1.73 0.51
C GLU A 337 39.28 0.69 1.61
N LYS A 338 38.90 1.15 2.81
CA LYS A 338 38.63 0.29 3.97
C LYS A 338 37.14 -0.05 4.14
N ALA A 339 36.27 0.52 3.31
CA ALA A 339 34.82 0.48 3.48
C ALA A 339 34.35 0.93 4.88
N THR A 340 35.01 1.95 5.45
CA THR A 340 34.68 2.54 6.76
C THR A 340 33.96 3.87 6.63
N SER A 341 33.24 4.27 7.68
CA SER A 341 32.56 5.59 7.69
C SER A 341 33.60 6.72 7.74
N PRO A 342 33.53 7.72 6.85
CA PRO A 342 34.44 8.88 6.84
C PRO A 342 34.15 9.92 7.95
N GLY A 343 33.13 9.71 8.79
CA GLY A 343 32.83 10.59 9.92
C GLY A 343 32.60 12.06 9.53
N ASP A 344 33.22 12.98 10.29
CA ASP A 344 33.01 14.43 10.14
C ASP A 344 33.53 15.00 8.80
N VAL A 345 34.38 14.26 8.07
CA VAL A 345 34.89 14.67 6.75
C VAL A 345 33.74 14.91 5.76
N LEU A 346 32.61 14.20 5.88
CA LEU A 346 31.44 14.45 5.04
C LEU A 346 30.86 15.85 5.27
N ARG A 347 30.81 16.33 6.52
CA ARG A 347 30.37 17.69 6.83
C ARG A 347 31.28 18.73 6.19
N GLU A 348 32.59 18.52 6.24
CA GLU A 348 33.58 19.38 5.59
C GLU A 348 33.38 19.41 4.06
N LEU A 349 33.16 18.25 3.44
CA LEU A 349 32.85 18.15 2.01
C LEU A 349 31.56 18.91 1.66
N PHE A 350 30.47 18.74 2.42
CA PHE A 350 29.24 19.49 2.19
C PHE A 350 29.40 21.00 2.36
N THR A 351 30.29 21.42 3.27
CA THR A 351 30.59 22.84 3.49
C THR A 351 31.38 23.44 2.31
N GLU A 352 32.39 22.72 1.79
CA GLU A 352 33.22 23.21 0.69
C GLU A 352 32.55 23.10 -0.68
N TYR A 353 31.79 22.04 -0.91
CA TYR A 353 31.15 21.73 -2.19
C TYR A 353 29.64 22.06 -2.21
N GLY A 354 29.13 22.70 -1.16
CA GLY A 354 27.76 23.21 -1.12
C GLY A 354 27.53 24.45 -2.02
N PRO A 355 26.26 24.80 -2.31
CA PRO A 355 25.05 24.02 -2.01
C PRO A 355 24.96 22.76 -2.89
N CYS A 356 24.48 21.66 -2.31
CA CYS A 356 24.35 20.38 -3.00
C CYS A 356 22.97 19.75 -2.76
N LEU A 357 22.45 19.09 -3.79
CA LEU A 357 21.26 18.25 -3.75
C LEU A 357 21.72 16.80 -3.87
N ILE A 358 21.46 16.00 -2.84
CA ILE A 358 21.83 14.58 -2.80
C ILE A 358 20.53 13.79 -2.90
N LEU A 359 20.36 13.08 -4.02
CA LEU A 359 19.22 12.23 -4.30
C LEU A 359 19.62 10.78 -4.07
N ILE A 360 18.87 10.09 -3.22
CA ILE A 360 19.14 8.70 -2.87
C ILE A 360 17.90 7.88 -3.22
N ASP A 361 18.03 7.01 -4.21
CA ASP A 361 16.98 6.08 -4.63
C ASP A 361 17.37 4.66 -4.23
N GLU A 362 16.50 4.01 -3.44
CA GLU A 362 16.69 2.68 -2.85
C GLU A 362 17.97 2.53 -2.00
N TRP A 363 17.82 2.35 -0.69
CA TRP A 363 18.90 1.82 0.16
C TRP A 363 18.90 0.30 0.07
N VAL A 364 19.74 -0.26 -0.78
CA VAL A 364 19.95 -1.71 -0.85
C VAL A 364 21.09 -2.05 0.11
N ALA A 365 20.78 -2.78 1.18
CA ALA A 365 21.74 -3.23 2.18
C ALA A 365 22.66 -4.33 1.64
#